data_AF-A0A8I6RJU6-F1
#
_entry.id   AF-A0A8I6RJU6-F1
#
_cell.length_a   1.000
_cell.length_b   1.000
_cell.length_c   1.000
_cell.angle_alpha   90.00
_cell.angle_beta   90.00
_cell.angle_gamma   90.00
#
_symmetry.space_group_name_H-M   'P 1'
#
loop_
_entity.id
_entity.type
_entity.pdbx_description
1 polymer ?
#
loop_
_entity_poly.entity_id
_entity_poly.type
_entity_poly.pdbx_seq_one_letter_code
_entity_poly.pdbx_strand_id
1 'polypeptide(L)'
;MIMFWLKKVVGLAVQTPHSVRNVSSTSPVFVRLTPALLAEPLKKKKKLDPAIVRQREERKRKKIEKQIRRLEKNSKQLKPIDECEVPTEILKDPTRQRVVSLSQETKYQRLEVFKQWSAYRRRQMLRDVQMFDRILYSQQKALDELKLESKELYDEAIKFDENLIPFKCQGPVETPPINNYDSPDGEYIDISKKWTT
;
A
#
# COMPACT_ATOMS: atom_id res chain seq x y z
N MET A 1 -20.75 -48.65 20.42
CA MET A 1 -21.71 -47.95 21.30
C MET A 1 -21.59 -46.48 20.94
N ILE A 2 -22.57 -45.72 20.43
CA ILE A 2 -24.02 -45.65 20.63
C ILE A 2 -24.59 -44.95 19.36
N MET A 3 -25.41 -45.65 18.58
CA MET A 3 -26.84 -45.38 18.28
C MET A 3 -27.20 -44.08 17.52
N PHE A 4 -27.67 -44.31 16.29
CA PHE A 4 -28.62 -43.48 15.53
C PHE A 4 -29.91 -43.21 16.34
N TRP A 5 -30.48 -42.00 16.22
CA TRP A 5 -31.93 -41.88 16.17
C TRP A 5 -32.44 -40.70 15.34
N LEU A 6 -33.35 -41.05 14.44
CA LEU A 6 -34.13 -40.22 13.52
C LEU A 6 -35.31 -39.61 14.28
N LYS A 7 -35.57 -38.29 14.19
CA LYS A 7 -36.85 -37.72 14.65
C LYS A 7 -37.78 -37.40 13.47
N LYS A 8 -38.89 -38.14 13.43
CA LYS A 8 -40.12 -37.91 12.67
C LYS A 8 -40.66 -36.49 12.90
N VAL A 9 -41.20 -35.88 11.86
CA VAL A 9 -42.14 -34.76 11.98
C VAL A 9 -43.54 -35.29 11.66
N VAL A 10 -44.44 -35.06 12.60
CA VAL A 10 -45.83 -35.52 12.65
C VAL A 10 -46.71 -34.55 11.88
N GLY A 11 -47.57 -35.09 11.01
CA GLY A 11 -48.59 -34.33 10.29
C GLY A 11 -49.73 -33.89 11.22
N LEU A 12 -50.13 -32.63 11.10
CA LEU A 12 -51.27 -32.06 11.81
C LEU A 12 -52.55 -32.22 10.99
N ALA A 13 -53.56 -32.75 11.65
CA ALA A 13 -54.88 -33.08 11.13
C ALA A 13 -55.74 -31.84 10.88
N VAL A 14 -56.50 -31.89 9.79
CA VAL A 14 -57.50 -30.89 9.38
C VAL A 14 -58.74 -31.04 10.26
N GLN A 15 -59.08 -29.99 11.02
CA GLN A 15 -60.37 -29.88 11.69
C GLN A 15 -61.34 -29.09 10.79
N THR A 16 -62.54 -29.65 10.59
CA THR A 16 -63.63 -29.04 9.81
C THR A 16 -64.55 -28.21 10.71
N PRO A 17 -64.73 -26.90 10.48
CA PRO A 17 -65.78 -26.15 11.16
C PRO A 17 -67.14 -26.37 10.48
N HIS A 18 -67.99 -27.11 11.19
CA HIS A 18 -69.41 -26.86 11.48
C HIS A 18 -70.24 -26.08 10.46
N SER A 19 -71.25 -26.77 9.91
CA SER A 19 -72.27 -26.23 9.01
C SER A 19 -73.17 -25.22 9.72
N VAL A 20 -72.94 -23.93 9.46
CA VAL A 20 -73.88 -22.86 9.80
C VAL A 20 -74.72 -22.58 8.55
N ARG A 21 -76.03 -22.90 8.62
CA ARG A 21 -76.97 -22.59 7.52
C ARG A 21 -77.22 -21.08 7.49
N ASN A 22 -76.47 -20.35 6.67
CA ASN A 22 -76.81 -18.99 6.28
C ASN A 22 -77.83 -19.06 5.13
N VAL A 23 -79.12 -18.90 5.45
CA VAL A 23 -80.15 -18.64 4.44
C VAL A 23 -80.07 -17.16 4.10
N SER A 24 -79.48 -16.85 2.94
CA SER A 24 -79.47 -15.50 2.36
C SER A 24 -79.98 -15.60 0.92
N SER A 25 -80.96 -14.76 0.58
CA SER A 25 -81.77 -14.82 -0.64
C SER A 25 -81.13 -14.10 -1.84
N THR A 26 -79.81 -14.16 -1.98
CA THR A 26 -79.08 -13.48 -3.06
C THR A 26 -78.17 -14.49 -3.78
N SER A 27 -78.25 -14.52 -5.11
CA SER A 27 -77.62 -15.51 -6.01
C SER A 27 -76.19 -15.92 -5.61
N PRO A 28 -75.87 -17.24 -5.49
CA PRO A 28 -74.53 -17.67 -5.11
C PRO A 28 -73.54 -17.50 -6.27
N VAL A 29 -72.56 -16.61 -6.09
CA VAL A 29 -71.39 -16.52 -6.96
C VAL A 29 -70.47 -17.70 -6.66
N PHE A 30 -70.40 -18.66 -7.57
CA PHE A 30 -69.50 -19.82 -7.48
C PHE A 30 -68.03 -19.38 -7.63
N VAL A 31 -67.33 -19.11 -6.52
CA VAL A 31 -65.90 -18.79 -6.56
C VAL A 31 -65.09 -20.09 -6.70
N ARG A 32 -64.53 -20.34 -7.89
CA ARG A 32 -63.51 -21.39 -8.10
C ARG A 32 -62.15 -20.86 -7.64
N LEU A 33 -61.64 -21.39 -6.52
CA LEU A 33 -60.28 -21.13 -6.07
C LEU A 33 -59.32 -22.10 -6.79
N THR A 34 -58.47 -21.58 -7.67
CA THR A 34 -57.30 -22.32 -8.16
C THR A 34 -56.24 -22.37 -7.04
N PRO A 35 -55.55 -23.50 -6.81
CA PRO A 35 -54.47 -23.54 -5.83
C PRO A 35 -53.36 -22.58 -6.28
N ALA A 36 -52.93 -21.69 -5.38
CA ALA A 36 -51.80 -20.80 -5.63
C ALA A 36 -50.53 -21.64 -5.75
N LEU A 37 -50.15 -22.01 -6.97
CA LEU A 37 -48.86 -22.63 -7.27
C LEU A 37 -47.80 -21.54 -7.13
N LEU A 38 -47.25 -21.41 -5.93
CA LEU A 38 -46.25 -20.41 -5.51
C LEU A 38 -44.90 -20.61 -6.23
N ALA A 39 -44.89 -20.48 -7.55
CA ALA A 39 -43.73 -20.59 -8.43
C ALA A 39 -42.88 -21.87 -8.21
N GLU A 40 -43.50 -22.99 -7.86
CA GLU A 40 -42.79 -24.27 -7.81
C GLU A 40 -42.29 -24.63 -9.23
N PRO A 41 -41.00 -24.98 -9.39
CA PRO A 41 -40.44 -25.24 -10.71
C PRO A 41 -41.11 -26.46 -11.34
N LEU A 42 -41.86 -26.22 -12.43
CA LEU A 42 -42.68 -27.21 -13.14
C LEU A 42 -41.88 -28.44 -13.65
N LYS A 43 -40.55 -28.34 -13.73
CA LYS A 43 -39.66 -29.43 -14.14
C LYS A 43 -38.42 -29.47 -13.25
N LYS A 44 -38.01 -30.67 -12.83
CA LYS A 44 -36.77 -30.91 -12.08
C LYS A 44 -35.58 -30.36 -12.89
N LYS A 45 -34.81 -29.44 -12.32
CA LYS A 45 -33.60 -28.91 -12.96
C LYS A 45 -32.64 -30.08 -13.23
N LYS A 46 -32.27 -30.28 -14.51
CA LYS A 46 -31.30 -31.32 -14.89
C LYS A 46 -29.93 -30.96 -14.33
N LYS A 47 -29.25 -31.93 -13.71
CA LYS A 47 -27.86 -31.77 -13.27
C LYS A 47 -27.01 -31.61 -14.53
N LEU A 48 -26.20 -30.55 -14.57
CA LEU A 48 -25.26 -30.31 -15.66
C LEU A 48 -24.19 -31.41 -15.69
N ASP A 49 -23.75 -31.78 -16.88
CA ASP A 49 -22.69 -32.77 -17.05
C ASP A 49 -21.42 -32.32 -16.32
N PRO A 50 -20.72 -33.24 -15.63
CA PRO A 50 -19.53 -32.90 -14.84
C PRO A 50 -18.43 -32.28 -15.69
N ALA A 51 -18.34 -32.64 -16.99
CA ALA A 51 -17.39 -32.04 -17.93
C ALA A 51 -17.69 -30.55 -18.21
N ILE A 52 -18.97 -30.17 -18.33
CA ILE A 52 -19.39 -28.78 -18.58
C ILE A 52 -19.14 -27.92 -17.34
N VAL A 53 -19.35 -28.46 -16.14
CA VAL A 53 -19.04 -27.78 -14.87
C VAL A 53 -17.53 -27.51 -14.75
N ARG A 54 -16.68 -28.53 -14.97
CA ARG A 54 -15.22 -28.39 -14.97
C ARG A 54 -14.74 -27.36 -16.00
N GLN A 55 -15.30 -27.37 -17.21
CA GLN A 55 -14.92 -26.40 -18.24
C GLN A 55 -15.32 -24.95 -17.86
N ARG A 56 -16.47 -24.76 -17.20
CA ARG A 56 -16.88 -23.43 -16.69
C ARG A 56 -15.96 -22.96 -15.57
N GLU A 57 -15.56 -23.84 -14.67
CA GLU A 57 -14.61 -23.55 -13.59
C GLU A 57 -13.22 -23.21 -14.14
N GLU A 58 -12.72 -23.98 -15.11
CA GLU A 58 -11.42 -23.71 -15.74
C GLU A 58 -11.41 -22.37 -16.50
N ARG A 59 -12.52 -22.03 -17.18
CA ARG A 59 -12.69 -20.70 -17.81
C ARG A 59 -12.67 -19.58 -16.77
N LYS A 60 -13.31 -19.76 -15.61
CA LYS A 60 -13.28 -18.79 -14.51
C LYS A 60 -11.87 -18.66 -13.92
N ARG A 61 -11.19 -19.79 -13.68
CA ARG A 61 -9.81 -19.83 -13.17
C ARG A 61 -8.86 -19.08 -14.10
N LYS A 62 -8.89 -19.36 -15.41
CA LYS A 62 -8.04 -18.68 -16.41
C LYS A 62 -8.33 -17.18 -16.50
N LYS A 63 -9.58 -16.75 -16.31
CA LYS A 63 -9.94 -15.31 -16.28
C LYS A 63 -9.35 -14.63 -15.05
N ILE A 64 -9.53 -15.22 -13.87
CA ILE A 64 -8.99 -14.71 -12.60
C ILE A 64 -7.46 -14.66 -12.67
N GLU A 65 -6.82 -15.72 -13.16
CA GLU A 65 -5.36 -15.76 -13.32
C GLU A 65 -4.83 -14.67 -14.24
N LYS A 66 -5.49 -14.42 -15.38
CA LYS A 66 -5.13 -13.30 -16.27
C LYS A 66 -5.31 -11.95 -15.60
N GLN A 67 -6.35 -11.79 -14.78
CA GLN A 67 -6.61 -10.55 -14.05
C GLN A 67 -5.56 -10.32 -12.96
N ILE A 68 -5.20 -11.37 -12.21
CA ILE A 68 -4.09 -11.33 -11.24
C ILE A 68 -2.79 -10.93 -11.93
N ARG A 69 -2.42 -11.58 -13.05
CA ARG A 69 -1.22 -11.24 -13.81
C ARG A 69 -1.19 -9.78 -14.30
N ARG A 70 -2.36 -9.19 -14.62
CA ARG A 70 -2.47 -7.77 -14.99
C ARG A 70 -2.28 -6.84 -13.79
N LEU A 71 -2.91 -7.17 -12.66
CA LEU A 71 -2.78 -6.40 -11.42
C LEU A 71 -1.36 -6.47 -10.86
N GLU A 72 -0.70 -7.62 -10.92
CA GLU A 72 0.70 -7.80 -10.52
C GLU A 72 1.68 -7.01 -11.41
N LYS A 73 1.36 -6.85 -12.71
CA LYS A 73 2.18 -6.01 -13.61
C LYS A 73 2.01 -4.52 -13.26
N ASN A 74 0.80 -4.12 -12.89
CA ASN A 74 0.48 -2.74 -12.54
C ASN A 74 1.04 -2.37 -11.15
N SER A 75 0.96 -3.25 -10.16
CA SER A 75 1.49 -3.02 -8.81
C SER A 75 3.01 -2.81 -8.76
N LYS A 76 3.72 -3.25 -9.81
CA LYS A 76 5.17 -3.03 -9.96
C LYS A 76 5.52 -1.70 -10.62
N GLN A 77 4.55 -0.97 -11.18
CA GLN A 77 4.80 0.35 -11.74
C GLN A 77 4.98 1.34 -10.58
N LEU A 78 6.15 1.95 -10.53
CA LEU A 78 6.47 2.98 -9.55
C LEU A 78 5.71 4.26 -9.90
N LYS A 79 5.38 5.04 -8.87
CA LYS A 79 4.85 6.39 -9.08
C LYS A 79 5.93 7.23 -9.78
N PRO A 80 5.55 8.08 -10.75
CA PRO A 80 6.50 9.00 -11.38
C PRO A 80 7.05 9.99 -10.33
N ILE A 81 8.29 10.43 -10.53
CA ILE A 81 8.96 11.40 -9.67
C ILE A 81 8.90 12.76 -10.35
N ASP A 82 7.91 13.56 -9.96
CA ASP A 82 7.61 14.86 -10.56
C ASP A 82 8.82 15.83 -10.52
N GLU A 83 9.67 15.75 -9.49
CA GLU A 83 10.86 16.60 -9.33
C GLU A 83 11.97 16.31 -10.33
N CYS A 84 12.04 15.08 -10.85
CA CYS A 84 13.02 14.69 -11.85
C CYS A 84 12.62 15.10 -13.27
N GLU A 85 11.34 15.30 -13.52
CA GLU A 85 10.81 15.65 -14.84
C GLU A 85 10.69 17.17 -14.98
N VAL A 86 11.19 17.71 -16.10
CA VAL A 86 11.04 19.14 -16.40
C VAL A 86 9.60 19.40 -16.85
N PRO A 87 8.86 20.32 -16.20
CA PRO A 87 7.51 20.69 -16.63
C PRO A 87 7.47 21.15 -18.09
N THR A 88 6.50 20.64 -18.84
CA THR A 88 6.37 20.94 -20.28
C THR A 88 6.12 22.43 -20.57
N GLU A 89 5.55 23.16 -19.61
CA GLU A 89 5.32 24.60 -19.68
C GLU A 89 6.63 25.38 -19.81
N ILE A 90 7.67 24.99 -19.05
CA ILE A 90 8.98 25.64 -19.07
C ILE A 90 9.69 25.39 -20.41
N LEU A 91 9.55 24.19 -20.96
CA LEU A 91 10.21 23.81 -22.22
C LEU A 91 9.62 24.55 -23.42
N LYS A 92 8.31 24.83 -23.39
CA LYS A 92 7.57 25.47 -24.51
C LYS A 92 7.68 26.98 -24.53
N ASP A 93 8.11 27.61 -23.43
CA ASP A 93 8.12 29.06 -23.28
C ASP A 93 9.46 29.66 -23.79
N PRO A 94 9.48 30.29 -24.99
CA PRO A 94 10.71 30.87 -25.53
C PRO A 94 11.17 32.11 -24.78
N THR A 95 10.28 32.78 -24.02
CA THR A 95 10.59 34.01 -23.29
C THR A 95 11.54 33.77 -22.11
N ARG A 96 11.69 32.51 -21.68
CA ARG A 96 12.58 32.08 -20.60
C ARG A 96 14.03 31.90 -21.05
N GLN A 97 14.31 31.88 -22.34
CA GLN A 97 15.67 31.73 -22.85
C GLN A 97 16.43 33.05 -22.70
N ARG A 98 17.21 33.16 -21.61
CA ARG A 98 18.11 34.29 -21.38
C ARG A 98 19.49 33.97 -21.96
N VAL A 99 19.88 34.66 -23.03
CA VAL A 99 21.24 34.56 -23.57
C VAL A 99 22.15 35.46 -22.74
N VAL A 100 23.05 34.85 -21.96
CA VAL A 100 24.04 35.57 -21.17
C VAL A 100 25.42 35.37 -21.79
N SER A 101 25.97 36.41 -22.39
CA SER A 101 27.38 36.43 -22.81
C SER A 101 28.25 36.83 -21.63
N LEU A 102 29.29 36.04 -21.36
CA LEU A 102 30.24 36.32 -20.28
C LEU A 102 31.51 36.93 -20.88
N SER A 103 31.98 38.02 -20.26
CA SER A 103 33.32 38.54 -20.54
C SER A 103 34.38 37.48 -20.25
N GLN A 104 35.47 37.54 -20.99
CA GLN A 104 36.57 36.58 -20.86
C GLN A 104 37.20 36.63 -19.45
N GLU A 105 37.31 37.81 -18.85
CA GLU A 105 37.79 38.01 -17.48
C GLU A 105 36.92 37.25 -16.46
N THR A 106 35.59 37.38 -16.56
CA THR A 106 34.65 36.68 -15.68
C THR A 106 34.76 35.16 -15.81
N LYS A 107 35.03 34.65 -17.02
CA LYS A 107 35.26 33.21 -17.22
C LYS A 107 36.53 32.75 -16.51
N TYR A 108 37.63 33.50 -16.62
CA TYR A 108 38.87 33.18 -15.92
C TYR A 108 38.71 33.20 -14.40
N GLN A 109 38.04 34.23 -13.85
CA GLN A 109 37.75 34.32 -12.42
C GLN A 109 36.96 33.09 -11.92
N ARG A 110 35.92 32.68 -12.66
CA ARG A 110 35.15 31.47 -12.33
C ARG A 110 36.02 30.22 -12.34
N LEU A 111 36.85 30.04 -13.38
CA LEU A 111 37.75 28.90 -13.48
C LEU A 111 38.72 28.83 -12.29
N GLU A 112 39.26 29.97 -11.88
CA GLU A 112 40.13 30.06 -10.71
C GLU A 112 39.40 29.66 -9.43
N VAL A 113 38.20 30.18 -9.19
CA VAL A 113 37.36 29.79 -8.05
C VAL A 113 37.05 28.30 -8.07
N PHE A 114 36.71 27.73 -9.23
CA PHE A 114 36.45 26.28 -9.36
C PHE A 114 37.68 25.43 -9.04
N LYS A 115 38.87 25.86 -9.47
CA LYS A 115 40.14 25.19 -9.15
C LYS A 115 40.40 25.22 -7.64
N GLN A 116 40.24 26.39 -7.00
CA GLN A 116 40.41 26.54 -5.56
C GLN A 116 39.38 25.72 -4.77
N TRP A 117 38.11 25.75 -5.18
CA TRP A 117 37.03 24.95 -4.61
C TRP A 117 37.32 23.45 -4.70
N SER A 118 37.77 22.98 -5.86
CA SER A 118 38.13 21.56 -6.06
C SER A 118 39.27 21.13 -5.14
N ALA A 119 40.29 21.98 -4.97
CA ALA A 119 41.38 21.72 -4.03
C ALA A 119 40.91 21.73 -2.56
N TYR A 120 40.02 22.65 -2.21
CA TYR A 120 39.40 22.71 -0.88
C TYR A 120 38.59 21.44 -0.58
N ARG A 121 37.69 21.04 -1.49
CA ARG A 121 36.87 19.84 -1.32
C ARG A 121 37.70 18.57 -1.22
N ARG A 122 38.80 18.46 -1.98
CA ARG A 122 39.76 17.36 -1.83
C ARG A 122 40.37 17.33 -0.44
N ARG A 123 40.83 18.47 0.09
CA ARG A 123 41.39 18.56 1.45
C ARG A 123 40.37 18.23 2.53
N GLN A 124 39.10 18.62 2.35
CA GLN A 124 38.02 18.25 3.26
C GLN A 124 37.80 16.74 3.26
N MET A 125 37.62 16.13 2.08
CA MET A 125 37.44 14.68 1.94
C MET A 125 38.61 13.89 2.54
N LEU A 126 39.85 14.31 2.30
CA LEU A 126 41.03 13.63 2.88
C LEU A 126 41.05 13.68 4.41
N ARG A 127 40.62 14.80 5.01
CA ARG A 127 40.50 14.91 6.47
C ARG A 127 39.40 13.99 7.01
N ASP A 128 38.27 13.92 6.32
CA ASP A 128 37.15 13.04 6.71
C ASP A 128 37.56 11.57 6.65
N VAL A 129 38.24 11.15 5.57
CA VAL A 129 38.78 9.78 5.43
C VAL A 129 39.77 9.46 6.54
N GLN A 130 40.74 10.34 6.81
CA GLN A 130 41.70 10.15 7.91
C GLN A 130 41.01 10.07 9.28
N MET A 131 39.94 10.82 9.49
CA MET A 131 39.16 10.75 10.72
C MET A 131 38.44 9.39 10.84
N PHE A 132 37.82 8.90 9.77
CA PHE A 132 37.18 7.58 9.76
C PHE A 132 38.19 6.46 10.02
N ASP A 133 39.37 6.51 9.39
CA ASP A 133 40.43 5.52 9.61
C ASP A 133 40.85 5.47 11.08
N ARG A 134 41.00 6.64 11.73
CA ARG A 134 41.32 6.73 13.16
C ARG A 134 40.21 6.14 14.03
N ILE A 135 38.96 6.46 13.74
CA ILE A 135 37.80 5.94 14.49
C ILE A 135 37.76 4.42 14.37
N LEU A 136 37.84 3.88 13.15
CA LEU A 136 37.83 2.44 12.90
C LEU A 136 39.01 1.72 13.57
N TYR A 137 40.21 2.28 13.48
CA TYR A 137 41.39 1.73 14.15
C TYR A 137 41.20 1.70 15.67
N SER A 138 40.68 2.79 16.26
CA SER A 138 40.43 2.87 17.69
C SER A 138 39.35 1.89 18.15
N GLN A 139 38.29 1.71 17.36
CA GLN A 139 37.24 0.73 17.61
C GLN A 139 37.79 -0.70 17.57
N GLN A 140 38.57 -1.04 16.53
CA GLN A 140 39.16 -2.37 16.38
C GLN A 140 40.12 -2.68 17.54
N LYS A 141 41.01 -1.74 17.86
CA LYS A 141 41.94 -1.89 18.98
C LYS A 141 41.19 -2.12 20.30
N ALA A 142 40.14 -1.35 20.56
CA ALA A 142 39.32 -1.52 21.76
C ALA A 142 38.63 -2.90 21.81
N LEU A 143 38.17 -3.43 20.67
CA LEU A 143 37.57 -4.76 20.59
C LEU A 143 38.61 -5.88 20.79
N ASP A 144 39.83 -5.72 20.26
CA ASP A 144 40.91 -6.68 20.46
C ASP A 144 41.34 -6.73 21.93
N GLU A 145 41.48 -5.57 22.59
CA GLU A 145 41.75 -5.49 24.03
C GLU A 145 40.61 -6.10 24.86
N LEU A 146 39.35 -5.79 24.51
CA LEU A 146 38.17 -6.35 25.18
C LEU A 146 38.15 -7.88 25.09
N LYS A 147 38.53 -8.44 23.94
CA LYS A 147 38.57 -9.90 23.72
C LYS A 147 39.64 -10.59 24.56
N LEU A 148 40.77 -9.93 24.81
CA LEU A 148 41.83 -10.45 25.67
C LEU A 148 41.41 -10.45 27.14
N GLU A 149 40.67 -9.44 27.58
CA GLU A 149 40.20 -9.30 28.97
C GLU A 149 38.97 -10.18 29.26
N SER A 150 37.96 -10.14 28.38
CA SER A 150 36.71 -10.90 28.54
C SER A 150 36.06 -11.24 27.20
N LYS A 151 36.01 -12.53 26.90
CA LYS A 151 35.38 -13.03 25.69
C LYS A 151 33.85 -12.87 25.69
N GLU A 152 33.21 -13.00 26.86
CA GLU A 152 31.75 -12.91 26.98
C GLU A 152 31.25 -11.51 26.57
N LEU A 153 31.94 -10.46 27.03
CA LEU A 153 31.61 -9.07 26.68
C LEU A 153 31.88 -8.77 25.19
N TYR A 154 32.93 -9.36 24.62
CA TYR A 154 33.21 -9.25 23.19
C TYR A 154 32.08 -9.84 22.34
N ASP A 155 31.60 -11.03 22.71
CA ASP A 155 30.51 -11.71 21.99
C ASP A 155 29.19 -10.92 22.09
N GLU A 156 28.98 -10.16 23.18
CA GLU A 156 27.84 -9.24 23.30
C GLU A 156 28.03 -7.96 22.47
N ALA A 157 29.20 -7.34 22.51
CA ALA A 157 29.48 -6.07 21.85
C ALA A 157 29.40 -6.14 20.31
N ILE A 158 29.62 -7.32 19.72
CA ILE A 158 29.53 -7.52 18.25
C ILE A 158 28.10 -7.72 17.77
N LYS A 159 27.16 -8.07 18.66
CA LYS A 159 25.77 -8.28 18.27
C LYS A 159 25.19 -6.98 17.72
N PHE A 160 24.40 -7.11 16.66
CA PHE A 160 23.66 -5.99 16.11
C PHE A 160 22.56 -5.57 17.10
N ASP A 161 22.48 -4.28 17.41
CA ASP A 161 21.41 -3.74 18.23
C ASP A 161 20.20 -3.37 17.35
N GLU A 162 19.12 -4.14 17.51
CA GLU A 162 17.88 -3.98 16.75
C GLU A 162 17.20 -2.63 17.02
N ASN A 163 17.49 -1.97 18.14
CA ASN A 163 16.90 -0.69 18.50
C ASN A 163 17.42 0.48 17.65
N LEU A 164 18.52 0.31 16.91
CA LEU A 164 19.02 1.33 15.98
C LEU A 164 18.11 1.52 14.75
N ILE A 165 17.20 0.59 14.47
CA ILE A 165 16.28 0.68 13.33
C ILE A 165 14.84 0.80 13.84
N PRO A 166 14.10 1.90 13.55
CA PRO A 166 14.41 2.99 12.62
C PRO A 166 15.09 4.21 13.29
N PHE A 167 16.33 4.51 12.90
CA PHE A 167 17.01 5.75 13.27
C PHE A 167 16.37 6.98 12.58
N LYS A 168 16.01 8.00 13.37
CA LYS A 168 15.52 9.30 12.87
C LYS A 168 16.40 10.41 13.40
N CYS A 169 16.87 11.28 12.50
CA CYS A 169 17.67 12.46 12.84
C CYS A 169 17.18 13.65 12.02
N GLN A 170 17.11 14.82 12.64
CA GLN A 170 16.82 16.08 11.97
C GLN A 170 18.13 16.82 11.72
N GLY A 171 18.28 17.39 10.53
CA GLY A 171 19.46 18.19 10.20
C GLY A 171 19.55 19.47 11.03
N PRO A 172 20.72 20.12 11.09
CA PRO A 172 20.86 21.41 11.75
C PRO A 172 19.99 22.46 11.05
N VAL A 173 19.37 23.32 11.85
CA VAL A 173 18.61 24.50 11.38
C VAL A 173 19.54 25.72 11.28
N GLU A 174 19.26 26.64 10.37
CA GLU A 174 20.03 27.89 10.24
C GLU A 174 19.96 28.76 11.49
N THR A 175 18.78 28.83 12.10
CA THR A 175 18.52 29.58 13.34
C THR A 175 17.83 28.66 14.36
N PRO A 176 18.29 28.62 15.62
CA PRO A 176 17.65 27.79 16.65
C PRO A 176 16.21 28.27 16.94
N PRO A 177 15.32 27.37 17.39
CA PRO A 177 13.93 27.72 17.69
C PRO A 177 13.85 28.69 18.86
N ILE A 178 12.91 29.63 18.76
CA ILE A 178 12.58 30.56 19.85
C ILE A 178 11.60 29.88 20.79
N ASN A 179 11.89 29.89 22.10
CA ASN A 179 11.02 29.30 23.10
C ASN A 179 9.67 30.04 23.16
N ASN A 180 8.57 29.28 23.17
CA ASN A 180 7.19 29.79 23.27
C ASN A 180 6.77 30.75 22.13
N TYR A 181 7.36 30.61 20.95
CA TYR A 181 6.89 31.33 19.79
C TYR A 181 5.59 30.70 19.27
N ASP A 182 4.49 31.46 19.35
CA ASP A 182 3.23 31.08 18.74
C ASP A 182 3.23 31.53 17.28
N SER A 183 3.42 30.58 16.35
CA SER A 183 3.39 30.89 14.93
C SER A 183 1.95 31.24 14.55
N PRO A 184 1.70 32.31 13.78
CA PRO A 184 0.37 32.54 13.22
C PRO A 184 0.02 31.32 12.35
N ASP A 185 -0.97 30.55 12.81
CA ASP A 185 -1.31 29.24 12.24
C ASP A 185 -2.13 29.41 10.95
N GLY A 186 -1.98 28.46 10.04
CA GLY A 186 -2.69 28.42 8.77
C GLY A 186 -3.16 27.01 8.45
N GLU A 187 -4.21 26.86 7.65
CA GLU A 187 -4.73 25.55 7.28
C GLU A 187 -3.77 24.83 6.31
N TYR A 188 -3.26 23.66 6.71
CA TYR A 188 -2.50 22.79 5.81
C TYR A 188 -3.44 22.02 4.88
N ILE A 189 -3.33 22.29 3.58
CA ILE A 189 -4.06 21.55 2.54
C ILE A 189 -3.06 20.65 1.80
N ASP A 190 -3.26 19.34 1.84
CA ASP A 190 -2.46 18.39 1.08
C ASP A 190 -2.85 18.41 -0.41
N ILE A 191 -1.97 18.93 -1.25
CA ILE A 191 -2.13 19.03 -2.71
C ILE A 191 -1.38 17.88 -3.42
N SER A 192 -0.94 16.85 -2.68
CA SER A 192 -0.23 15.71 -3.27
C SER A 192 -1.07 14.99 -4.33
N LYS A 193 -0.46 14.74 -5.49
CA LYS A 193 -1.12 14.04 -6.59
C LYS A 193 -1.36 12.58 -6.22
N LYS A 194 -2.63 12.18 -6.18
CA LYS A 194 -3.01 10.78 -5.96
C LYS A 194 -2.92 10.01 -7.28
N TRP A 195 -1.87 9.20 -7.41
CA TRP A 195 -1.72 8.24 -8.50
C TRP A 195 -2.53 6.99 -8.20
N THR A 196 -3.69 6.83 -8.84
CA THR A 196 -4.43 5.55 -8.84
C THR A 196 -3.80 4.64 -9.89
N THR A 197 -3.08 3.62 -9.43
CA THR A 197 -2.64 2.48 -10.26
C THR A 197 -3.79 1.54 -10.56
#